data_AF-A0A0D4C001-F1
#
_entry.id   AF-A0A0D4C001-F1
#
_cell.length_a   1.000
_cell.length_b   1.000
_cell.length_c   1.000
_cell.angle_alpha   90.00
_cell.angle_beta   90.00
_cell.angle_gamma   90.00
#
_symmetry.space_group_name_H-M   'P 1'
#
loop_
_entity.id
_entity.type
_entity.pdbx_description
1 polymer ?
#
loop_
_entity_poly.entity_id
_entity_poly.type
_entity_poly.pdbx_seq_one_letter_code
_entity_poly.pdbx_strand_id
1 'polypeptide(L)'
;MSLQRTESGDGASPFVELDRQRWSRLAAEMEQPLNQEDIVRLRGLDDPLNMDEVREVYLPLSRLLNLYVAAAGQLHSATTTFLGEKTQRTPFVIGVAGSVAVGKSTTARILRELLRRWPDTPNVELVTTDGFLYPNAELERRGLMQRKGFPESYDRRALLRFVSEVKGGAEEVRAPWYSHLTYDIVPGKEVVVHRPDVLIVEGLNVLAPARPQQDGRAGLAVSDFFDFSVFVDAKTSYIEQWYIDRFLSLRQSAFAQPGSYFPRYASLSDAEAVDTARGIWQRINEPNLNENVLPTRGRARLVLTKDADHSIRRMLLRKT
;
A
#
# COMPACT_ATOMS: atom_id res chain seq x y z
N MET A 1 11.31 -40.92 -18.13
CA MET A 1 11.34 -39.93 -19.22
C MET A 1 11.03 -38.57 -18.64
N SER A 2 12.08 -37.79 -18.42
CA SER A 2 12.02 -36.44 -17.88
C SER A 2 11.65 -35.49 -19.01
N LEU A 3 10.54 -34.76 -18.88
CA LEU A 3 10.25 -33.64 -19.75
C LEU A 3 10.91 -32.40 -19.15
N GLN A 4 12.15 -32.15 -19.58
CA GLN A 4 12.75 -30.82 -19.52
C GLN A 4 11.82 -29.86 -20.27
N ARG A 5 11.15 -28.97 -19.52
CA ARG A 5 10.55 -27.77 -20.11
C ARG A 5 11.69 -26.80 -20.40
N THR A 6 12.00 -26.67 -21.67
CA THR A 6 12.88 -25.67 -22.26
C THR A 6 12.46 -24.26 -21.87
N GLU A 7 13.46 -23.45 -21.48
CA GLU A 7 13.40 -21.99 -21.40
C GLU A 7 13.20 -21.42 -22.82
N SER A 8 11.95 -21.15 -23.20
CA SER A 8 11.61 -20.27 -24.31
C SER A 8 10.12 -19.97 -24.32
N GLY A 9 9.73 -18.94 -23.56
CA GLY A 9 8.40 -18.36 -23.58
C GLY A 9 8.49 -16.86 -23.86
N ASP A 10 9.06 -16.49 -25.01
CA ASP A 10 9.07 -15.10 -25.50
C ASP A 10 7.69 -14.75 -26.09
N GLY A 11 6.67 -14.82 -25.23
CA GLY A 11 5.38 -14.19 -25.49
C GLY A 11 5.51 -12.71 -25.13
N ALA A 12 4.95 -11.82 -25.96
CA ALA A 12 4.94 -10.39 -25.70
C ALA A 12 4.22 -10.07 -24.37
N SER A 13 4.97 -10.02 -23.27
CA SER A 13 4.48 -9.60 -21.96
C SER A 13 4.68 -8.08 -21.80
N PRO A 14 3.70 -7.35 -21.25
CA PRO A 14 3.86 -5.94 -20.90
C PRO A 14 4.75 -5.73 -19.67
N PHE A 15 5.27 -6.80 -19.06
CA PHE A 15 6.13 -6.76 -17.88
C PHE A 15 7.55 -7.23 -18.19
N VAL A 16 8.52 -6.63 -17.49
CA VAL A 16 9.87 -7.13 -17.29
C VAL A 16 9.88 -7.87 -15.96
N GLU A 17 10.25 -9.15 -16.00
CA GLU A 17 10.39 -10.00 -14.81
C GLU A 17 11.84 -9.99 -14.35
N LEU A 18 12.03 -9.65 -13.07
CA LEU A 18 13.34 -9.60 -12.42
C LEU A 18 13.28 -10.46 -11.17
N ASP A 19 14.18 -11.44 -11.09
CA ASP A 19 14.47 -12.12 -9.83
C ASP A 19 15.19 -11.18 -8.85
N ARG A 20 15.25 -11.58 -7.58
CA ARG A 20 15.91 -10.82 -6.51
C ARG A 20 17.37 -10.48 -6.82
N GLN A 21 18.11 -11.40 -7.44
CA GLN A 21 19.54 -11.22 -7.71
C GLN A 21 19.79 -10.17 -8.81
N ARG A 22 18.97 -10.16 -9.87
CA ARG A 22 19.04 -9.16 -10.93
C ARG A 22 18.61 -7.79 -10.43
N TRP A 23 17.59 -7.75 -9.59
CA TRP A 23 17.07 -6.51 -9.00
C TRP A 23 18.04 -5.84 -8.03
N SER A 24 18.68 -6.60 -7.15
CA SER A 24 19.61 -6.03 -6.16
C SER A 24 20.81 -5.34 -6.79
N ARG A 25 21.25 -5.81 -7.97
CA ARG A 25 22.33 -5.18 -8.74
C ARG A 25 21.99 -3.76 -9.23
N LEU A 26 20.72 -3.39 -9.32
CA LEU A 26 20.28 -2.06 -9.75
C LEU A 26 20.62 -0.96 -8.73
N ALA A 27 21.09 -1.32 -7.53
CA ALA A 27 21.58 -0.38 -6.51
C ALA A 27 22.94 -0.79 -5.92
N ALA A 28 23.73 -1.63 -6.61
CA ALA A 28 24.95 -2.22 -6.05
C ALA A 28 25.98 -1.18 -5.57
N GLU A 29 26.06 -0.03 -6.24
CA GLU A 29 27.01 1.05 -5.95
C GLU A 29 26.43 2.12 -5.01
N MET A 30 25.18 1.96 -4.57
CA MET A 30 24.55 2.94 -3.68
C MET A 30 24.89 2.63 -2.22
N GLU A 31 25.18 3.69 -1.46
CA GLU A 31 25.27 3.61 -0.02
C GLU A 31 23.90 3.30 0.59
N GLN A 32 23.86 2.42 1.60
CA GLN A 32 22.66 2.10 2.36
C GLN A 32 22.34 3.28 3.31
N PRO A 33 21.26 4.04 3.10
CA PRO A 33 21.01 5.25 3.89
C PRO A 33 20.29 4.98 5.21
N LEU A 34 19.77 3.76 5.42
CA LEU A 34 19.10 3.33 6.64
C LEU A 34 20.02 2.46 7.49
N ASN A 35 20.01 2.69 8.80
CA ASN A 35 20.73 1.88 9.76
C ASN A 35 19.81 0.85 10.47
N GLN A 36 20.37 0.08 11.40
CA GLN A 36 19.61 -0.94 12.13
C GLN A 36 18.49 -0.35 13.00
N GLU A 37 18.69 0.83 13.58
CA GLU A 37 17.68 1.51 14.41
C GLU A 37 16.49 1.98 13.57
N ASP A 38 16.75 2.49 12.37
CA ASP A 38 15.72 2.85 11.39
C ASP A 38 14.87 1.62 11.05
N ILE A 39 15.50 0.46 10.82
CA ILE A 39 14.78 -0.78 10.53
C ILE A 39 13.89 -1.20 11.69
N VAL A 40 14.40 -1.16 12.93
CA VAL A 40 13.60 -1.50 14.12
C VAL A 40 12.38 -0.59 14.24
N ARG A 41 12.52 0.70 13.95
CA ARG A 41 11.40 1.66 13.95
C ARG A 41 10.38 1.41 12.83
N LEU A 42 10.82 0.93 11.67
CA LEU A 42 9.98 0.81 10.47
C LEU A 42 9.23 -0.52 10.36
N ARG A 43 9.78 -1.58 10.95
CA ARG A 43 9.17 -2.91 11.04
C ARG A 43 7.73 -2.80 11.55
N GLY A 44 6.81 -3.47 10.85
CA GLY A 44 5.48 -3.73 11.39
C GLY A 44 5.53 -4.77 12.51
N LEU A 45 4.41 -4.94 13.22
CA LEU A 45 4.22 -6.09 14.11
C LEU A 45 4.49 -7.38 13.32
N ASP A 46 5.39 -8.22 13.82
CA ASP A 46 5.81 -9.51 13.23
C ASP A 46 6.44 -9.43 11.83
N ASP A 47 6.91 -8.27 11.38
CA ASP A 47 7.58 -8.13 10.08
C ASP A 47 9.08 -8.49 10.18
N PRO A 48 9.57 -9.55 9.50
CA PRO A 48 10.97 -9.97 9.59
C PRO A 48 11.95 -9.08 8.81
N LEU A 49 11.52 -7.93 8.27
CA LEU A 49 12.32 -6.97 7.49
C LEU A 49 13.75 -6.78 8.00
N ASN A 50 14.77 -7.31 7.34
CA ASN A 50 16.17 -7.15 7.73
C ASN A 50 16.93 -6.15 6.84
N MET A 51 18.19 -5.89 7.19
CA MET A 51 19.07 -4.98 6.42
C MET A 51 19.24 -5.44 4.97
N ASP A 52 19.29 -6.75 4.74
CA ASP A 52 19.46 -7.33 3.41
C ASP A 52 18.20 -7.09 2.56
N GLU A 53 17.00 -7.23 3.12
CA GLU A 53 15.75 -6.91 2.44
C GLU A 53 15.69 -5.42 2.04
N VAL A 54 16.12 -4.53 2.94
CA VAL A 54 16.22 -3.09 2.63
C VAL A 54 17.22 -2.84 1.50
N ARG A 55 18.42 -3.43 1.59
CA ARG A 55 19.49 -3.23 0.62
C ARG A 55 19.17 -3.79 -0.75
N GLU A 56 18.67 -5.02 -0.78
CA GLU A 56 18.53 -5.79 -1.99
C GLU A 56 17.22 -5.49 -2.71
N VAL A 57 16.19 -5.01 -2.01
CA VAL A 57 14.85 -4.82 -2.58
C VAL A 57 14.42 -3.36 -2.55
N TYR A 58 14.36 -2.76 -1.36
CA TYR A 58 13.76 -1.44 -1.19
C TYR A 58 14.69 -0.29 -1.64
N LEU A 59 16.01 -0.44 -1.52
CA LEU A 59 16.96 0.57 -2.00
C LEU A 59 16.92 0.71 -3.54
N PRO A 60 17.01 -0.38 -4.35
CA PRO A 60 16.80 -0.27 -5.79
C PRO A 60 15.40 0.23 -6.16
N LEU A 61 14.37 -0.13 -5.39
CA LEU A 61 13.03 0.42 -5.60
C LEU A 61 12.99 1.94 -5.39
N SER A 62 13.60 2.45 -4.32
CA SER A 62 13.65 3.89 -4.06
C SER A 62 14.41 4.63 -5.16
N ARG A 63 15.50 4.05 -5.69
CA ARG A 63 16.24 4.59 -6.84
C ARG A 63 15.35 4.67 -8.07
N LEU A 64 14.65 3.57 -8.39
CA LEU A 64 13.72 3.53 -9.52
C LEU A 64 12.66 4.61 -9.39
N LEU A 65 12.03 4.72 -8.21
CA LEU A 65 11.01 5.74 -7.95
C LEU A 65 11.58 7.15 -8.08
N ASN A 66 12.80 7.42 -7.59
CA ASN A 66 13.45 8.72 -7.76
C ASN A 66 13.64 9.08 -9.24
N LEU A 67 14.01 8.12 -10.10
CA LEU A 67 14.09 8.33 -11.55
C LEU A 67 12.73 8.73 -12.16
N TYR A 68 11.64 8.06 -11.76
CA TYR A 68 10.29 8.41 -12.21
C TYR A 68 9.87 9.81 -11.72
N VAL A 69 10.19 10.15 -10.48
CA VAL A 69 9.87 11.46 -9.88
C VAL A 69 10.61 12.58 -10.62
N ALA A 70 11.92 12.39 -10.89
CA ALA A 70 12.73 13.36 -11.65
C ALA A 70 12.20 13.53 -13.08
N ALA A 71 11.90 12.43 -13.78
CA ALA A 71 11.34 12.47 -15.13
C ALA A 71 9.98 13.18 -15.19
N ALA A 72 9.10 12.93 -14.21
CA ALA A 72 7.81 13.63 -14.11
C ALA A 72 7.99 15.14 -13.87
N GLY A 73 8.97 15.52 -13.05
CA GLY A 73 9.31 16.94 -12.83
C GLY A 73 9.81 17.64 -14.09
N GLN A 74 10.67 16.97 -14.88
CA GLN A 74 11.15 17.49 -16.16
C GLN A 74 10.01 17.67 -17.17
N LEU A 75 9.15 16.66 -17.30
CA LEU A 75 7.98 16.72 -18.17
C LEU A 75 7.05 17.87 -17.79
N HIS A 76 6.75 18.02 -16.50
CA HIS A 76 5.93 19.11 -16.00
C HIS A 76 6.52 20.48 -16.36
N SER A 77 7.82 20.69 -16.11
CA SER A 77 8.51 21.95 -16.46
C SER A 77 8.42 22.27 -17.96
N ALA A 78 8.62 21.27 -18.82
CA ALA A 78 8.49 21.42 -20.27
C ALA A 78 7.06 21.80 -20.69
N THR A 79 6.05 21.14 -20.11
CA THR A 79 4.62 21.43 -20.39
C THR A 79 4.22 22.83 -19.90
N THR A 80 4.59 23.20 -18.67
CA THR A 80 4.30 24.54 -18.11
C THR A 80 4.94 25.64 -18.95
N THR A 81 6.18 25.44 -19.39
CA THR A 81 6.87 26.37 -20.31
C THR A 81 6.14 26.51 -21.64
N PHE A 82 5.71 25.38 -22.23
CA PHE A 82 4.96 25.37 -23.48
C PHE A 82 3.59 26.08 -23.37
N LEU A 83 2.88 25.89 -22.25
CA LEU A 83 1.58 26.51 -22.00
C LEU A 83 1.68 27.98 -21.56
N GLY A 84 2.87 28.49 -21.24
CA GLY A 84 3.07 29.84 -20.70
C GLY A 84 2.49 30.03 -19.29
N GLU A 85 2.27 28.93 -18.57
CA GLU A 85 1.73 28.95 -17.21
C GLU A 85 2.83 29.20 -16.18
N LYS A 86 2.43 29.66 -14.99
CA LYS A 86 3.28 29.72 -13.79
C LYS A 86 2.76 28.75 -12.74
N THR A 87 2.51 27.51 -13.14
CA THR A 87 2.06 26.46 -12.25
C THR A 87 3.24 25.88 -11.47
N GLN A 88 3.02 25.61 -10.18
CA GLN A 88 4.01 24.92 -9.35
C GLN A 88 3.94 23.41 -9.60
N ARG A 89 5.05 22.72 -9.33
CA ARG A 89 5.14 21.26 -9.42
C ARG A 89 4.04 20.62 -8.58
N THR A 90 3.25 19.75 -9.20
CA THR A 90 2.27 18.94 -8.48
C THR A 90 2.95 17.74 -7.81
N PRO A 91 2.46 17.30 -6.64
CA PRO A 91 3.00 16.12 -5.95
C PRO A 91 3.02 14.88 -6.84
N PHE A 92 4.07 14.07 -6.71
CA PHE A 92 4.14 12.74 -7.30
C PHE A 92 3.44 11.73 -6.38
N VAL A 93 2.43 11.03 -6.88
CA VAL A 93 1.57 10.16 -6.07
C VAL A 93 1.88 8.69 -6.34
N ILE A 94 2.20 7.95 -5.28
CA ILE A 94 2.52 6.53 -5.31
C ILE A 94 1.42 5.75 -4.61
N GLY A 95 0.72 4.88 -5.35
CA GLY A 95 -0.23 3.93 -4.77
C GLY A 95 0.44 2.65 -4.27
N VAL A 96 0.18 2.21 -3.05
CA VAL A 96 0.64 0.92 -2.51
C VAL A 96 -0.57 0.02 -2.19
N ALA A 97 -0.73 -1.05 -2.96
CA ALA A 97 -1.85 -1.98 -2.90
C ALA A 97 -1.43 -3.39 -2.47
N GLY A 98 -2.42 -4.25 -2.20
CA GLY A 98 -2.22 -5.63 -1.72
C GLY A 98 -3.19 -6.03 -0.62
N SER A 99 -3.17 -7.30 -0.23
CA SER A 99 -4.07 -7.86 0.78
C SER A 99 -3.85 -7.28 2.19
N VAL A 100 -4.82 -7.48 3.08
CA VAL A 100 -4.58 -7.35 4.54
C VAL A 100 -3.41 -8.27 4.93
N ALA A 101 -2.61 -7.87 5.92
CA ALA A 101 -1.46 -8.62 6.44
C ALA A 101 -0.29 -8.90 5.45
N VAL A 102 -0.41 -8.57 4.15
CA VAL A 102 0.67 -8.82 3.18
C VAL A 102 1.93 -7.96 3.41
N GLY A 103 1.83 -6.86 4.18
CA GLY A 103 2.96 -5.98 4.53
C GLY A 103 2.96 -4.61 3.84
N LYS A 104 1.84 -4.18 3.23
CA LYS A 104 1.74 -2.87 2.55
C LYS A 104 2.23 -1.69 3.40
N SER A 105 1.75 -1.58 4.64
CA SER A 105 2.08 -0.45 5.50
C SER A 105 3.58 -0.43 5.86
N THR A 106 4.22 -1.59 5.99
CA THR A 106 5.69 -1.66 6.14
C THR A 106 6.39 -1.19 4.88
N THR A 107 6.02 -1.71 3.71
CA THR A 107 6.54 -1.24 2.42
C THR A 107 6.40 0.28 2.28
N ALA A 108 5.22 0.83 2.56
CA ALA A 108 4.96 2.27 2.45
C ALA A 108 5.81 3.10 3.41
N ARG A 109 5.98 2.67 4.68
CA ARG A 109 6.87 3.34 5.65
C ARG A 109 8.33 3.31 5.22
N ILE A 110 8.83 2.18 4.73
CA ILE A 110 10.22 2.05 4.25
C ILE A 110 10.44 2.97 3.05
N LEU A 111 9.52 2.94 2.07
CA LEU A 111 9.62 3.81 0.90
C LEU A 111 9.59 5.28 1.27
N ARG A 112 8.74 5.68 2.25
CA ARG A 112 8.74 7.04 2.77
C ARG A 112 10.12 7.43 3.29
N GLU A 113 10.73 6.63 4.16
CA GLU A 113 12.03 6.97 4.74
C GLU A 113 13.15 6.96 3.70
N LEU A 114 13.15 6.02 2.76
CA LEU A 114 14.17 5.97 1.70
C LEU A 114 14.04 7.16 0.73
N LEU A 115 12.82 7.50 0.31
CA LEU A 115 12.58 8.60 -0.62
C LEU A 115 12.99 9.95 -0.02
N ARG A 116 12.77 10.17 1.28
CA ARG A 116 13.21 11.41 1.97
C ARG A 116 14.73 11.63 1.97
N ARG A 117 15.52 10.60 1.66
CA ARG A 117 16.98 10.69 1.58
C ARG A 117 17.47 11.20 0.22
N TRP A 118 16.61 11.27 -0.78
CA TRP A 118 16.95 11.81 -2.08
C TRP A 118 16.80 13.34 -2.09
N PRO A 119 17.73 14.09 -2.71
CA PRO A 119 17.65 15.55 -2.79
C PRO A 119 16.39 16.09 -3.48
N ASP A 120 15.82 15.32 -4.42
CA ASP A 120 14.66 15.73 -5.22
C ASP A 120 13.32 15.54 -4.51
N THR A 121 13.32 14.83 -3.37
CA THR A 121 12.12 14.44 -2.60
C THR A 121 12.29 14.52 -1.09
N PRO A 122 12.75 15.66 -0.51
CA PRO A 122 12.92 15.78 0.93
C PRO A 122 11.60 15.69 1.72
N ASN A 123 10.47 16.08 1.12
CA ASN A 123 9.15 16.00 1.73
C ASN A 123 8.32 14.84 1.15
N VAL A 124 8.20 13.76 1.92
CA VAL A 124 7.39 12.59 1.56
C VAL A 124 6.37 12.30 2.64
N GLU A 125 5.10 12.32 2.26
CA GLU A 125 3.98 12.04 3.15
C GLU A 125 3.34 10.68 2.86
N LEU A 126 2.67 10.13 3.87
CA LEU A 126 2.02 8.82 3.81
C LEU A 126 0.61 8.91 4.38
N VAL A 127 -0.37 8.52 3.58
CA VAL A 127 -1.78 8.42 3.97
C VAL A 127 -2.27 6.99 3.75
N THR A 128 -3.02 6.46 4.71
CA THR A 128 -3.70 5.18 4.57
C THR A 128 -5.16 5.39 4.17
N THR A 129 -5.71 4.51 3.33
CA THR A 129 -7.11 4.60 2.93
C THR A 129 -8.08 4.28 4.05
N ASP A 130 -7.61 3.71 5.16
CA ASP A 130 -8.43 3.36 6.31
C ASP A 130 -9.09 4.60 6.93
N GLY A 131 -8.46 5.77 6.81
CA GLY A 131 -9.05 7.08 7.16
C GLY A 131 -10.31 7.43 6.36
N PHE A 132 -10.57 6.74 5.25
CA PHE A 132 -11.74 6.94 4.40
C PHE A 132 -12.77 5.82 4.55
N LEU A 133 -12.63 4.94 5.54
CA LEU A 133 -13.73 4.07 5.96
C LEU A 133 -14.86 4.92 6.54
N TYR A 134 -16.10 4.51 6.33
CA TYR A 134 -17.20 5.10 7.09
C TYR A 134 -17.00 4.82 8.59
N PRO A 135 -17.37 5.76 9.49
CA PRO A 135 -17.39 5.51 10.92
C PRO A 135 -18.24 4.28 11.26
N ASN A 136 -17.91 3.57 12.36
CA ASN A 136 -18.61 2.34 12.74
C ASN A 136 -20.12 2.54 12.88
N ALA A 137 -20.57 3.66 13.43
CA ALA A 137 -22.01 3.99 13.53
C ALA A 137 -22.72 3.97 12.16
N GLU A 138 -22.05 4.46 11.10
CA GLU A 138 -22.60 4.45 9.74
C GLU A 138 -22.50 3.06 9.10
N LEU A 139 -21.43 2.31 9.36
CA LEU A 139 -21.32 0.91 8.94
C LEU A 139 -22.38 0.03 9.59
N GLU A 140 -22.68 0.22 10.88
CA GLU A 140 -23.74 -0.47 11.61
C GLU A 140 -25.11 -0.15 11.02
N ARG A 141 -25.41 1.14 10.81
CA ARG A 141 -26.66 1.59 10.19
C ARG A 141 -26.89 0.97 8.81
N ARG A 142 -25.81 0.70 8.05
CA ARG A 142 -25.86 0.07 6.72
C ARG A 142 -25.74 -1.46 6.74
N GLY A 143 -25.52 -2.08 7.90
CA GLY A 143 -25.27 -3.53 8.01
C GLY A 143 -23.92 -3.98 7.41
N LEU A 144 -22.93 -3.09 7.35
CA LEU A 144 -21.63 -3.30 6.69
C LEU A 144 -20.47 -3.59 7.66
N MET A 145 -20.73 -3.81 8.95
CA MET A 145 -19.66 -4.07 9.93
C MET A 145 -18.81 -5.31 9.60
N GLN A 146 -19.40 -6.36 9.01
CA GLN A 146 -18.69 -7.56 8.54
C GLN A 146 -18.12 -7.40 7.12
N ARG A 147 -18.23 -6.20 6.55
CA ARG A 147 -17.72 -5.80 5.21
C ARG A 147 -16.68 -4.69 5.31
N LYS A 148 -16.11 -4.43 6.49
CA LYS A 148 -15.05 -3.44 6.63
C LYS A 148 -13.83 -3.83 5.79
N GLY A 149 -13.38 -2.92 4.94
CA GLY A 149 -12.35 -3.17 3.93
C GLY A 149 -12.88 -3.51 2.54
N PHE A 150 -14.18 -3.81 2.38
CA PHE A 150 -14.83 -3.95 1.07
C PHE A 150 -15.10 -2.57 0.47
N PRO A 151 -15.23 -2.44 -0.86
CA PRO A 151 -15.42 -1.15 -1.51
C PRO A 151 -16.57 -0.30 -0.94
N GLU A 152 -17.69 -0.91 -0.57
CA GLU A 152 -18.88 -0.25 0.00
C GLU A 152 -18.68 0.27 1.43
N SER A 153 -17.63 -0.16 2.12
CA SER A 153 -17.28 0.33 3.47
C SER A 153 -16.50 1.65 3.45
N TYR A 154 -16.12 2.16 2.28
CA TYR A 154 -15.36 3.40 2.13
C TYR A 154 -16.21 4.57 1.60
N ASP A 155 -15.93 5.77 2.11
CA ASP A 155 -16.25 7.02 1.42
C ASP A 155 -15.27 7.26 0.26
N ARG A 156 -15.56 6.59 -0.86
CA ARG A 156 -14.78 6.71 -2.09
C ARG A 156 -14.79 8.13 -2.65
N ARG A 157 -15.84 8.92 -2.40
CA ARG A 157 -15.93 10.31 -2.91
C ARG A 157 -14.95 11.20 -2.15
N ALA A 158 -14.87 11.04 -0.82
CA ALA A 158 -13.88 11.73 0.00
C ALA A 158 -12.45 11.36 -0.39
N LEU A 159 -12.16 10.07 -0.60
CA LEU A 159 -10.82 9.62 -1.05
C LEU A 159 -10.43 10.20 -2.41
N LEU A 160 -11.34 10.18 -3.39
CA LEU A 160 -11.10 10.76 -4.71
C LEU A 160 -10.86 12.27 -4.64
N ARG A 161 -11.65 12.99 -3.83
CA ARG A 161 -11.48 14.43 -3.61
C ARG A 161 -10.11 14.71 -3.01
N PHE A 162 -9.73 13.99 -1.97
CA PHE A 162 -8.44 14.13 -1.30
C PHE A 162 -7.27 14.01 -2.29
N VAL A 163 -7.21 12.90 -3.05
CA VAL A 163 -6.11 12.70 -4.00
C VAL A 163 -6.15 13.72 -5.14
N SER A 164 -7.34 14.11 -5.60
CA SER A 164 -7.51 15.13 -6.63
C SER A 164 -7.04 16.51 -6.16
N GLU A 165 -7.31 16.91 -4.93
CA GLU A 165 -6.88 18.19 -4.36
C GLU A 165 -5.36 18.22 -4.19
N VAL A 166 -4.75 17.13 -3.71
CA VAL A 166 -3.29 16.97 -3.64
C VAL A 166 -2.70 17.07 -5.05
N LYS A 167 -3.23 16.32 -6.02
CA LYS A 167 -2.72 16.32 -7.40
C LYS A 167 -2.96 17.65 -8.11
N GLY A 168 -3.96 18.41 -7.68
CA GLY A 168 -4.23 19.78 -8.11
C GLY A 168 -3.27 20.83 -7.52
N GLY A 169 -2.38 20.45 -6.60
CA GLY A 169 -1.39 21.34 -6.01
C GLY A 169 -1.92 22.22 -4.87
N ALA A 170 -3.01 21.82 -4.22
CA ALA A 170 -3.50 22.49 -3.02
C ALA A 170 -2.41 22.58 -1.94
N GLU A 171 -2.33 23.71 -1.23
CA GLU A 171 -1.30 23.94 -0.21
C GLU A 171 -1.48 23.03 1.01
N GLU A 172 -2.72 22.77 1.38
CA GLU A 172 -3.10 21.92 2.51
C GLU A 172 -4.32 21.07 2.12
N VAL A 173 -4.25 19.77 2.40
CA VAL A 173 -5.37 18.84 2.21
C VAL A 173 -5.51 17.97 3.45
N ARG A 174 -6.74 17.73 3.91
CA ARG A 174 -7.02 17.00 5.15
C ARG A 174 -7.69 15.66 4.87
N ALA A 175 -7.32 14.64 5.62
CA ALA A 175 -7.95 13.33 5.61
C ALA A 175 -8.37 12.92 7.03
N PRO A 176 -9.46 12.17 7.23
CA PRO A 176 -9.82 11.70 8.56
C PRO A 176 -8.78 10.71 9.11
N TRP A 177 -8.61 10.70 10.43
CA TRP A 177 -7.67 9.78 11.09
C TRP A 177 -8.37 8.49 11.55
N TYR A 178 -7.84 7.34 11.14
CA TYR A 178 -8.31 6.03 11.56
C TYR A 178 -7.42 5.44 12.67
N SER A 179 -8.05 4.88 13.69
CA SER A 179 -7.38 4.21 14.80
C SER A 179 -7.51 2.70 14.67
N HIS A 180 -6.39 1.98 14.58
CA HIS A 180 -6.43 0.52 14.71
C HIS A 180 -6.70 0.04 16.15
N LEU A 181 -6.49 0.89 17.17
CA LEU A 181 -6.77 0.55 18.57
C LEU A 181 -8.27 0.56 18.85
N THR A 182 -8.94 1.67 18.53
CA THR A 182 -10.40 1.81 18.70
C THR A 182 -11.18 1.24 17.53
N TYR A 183 -10.48 0.79 16.48
CA TYR A 183 -11.04 0.22 15.25
C TYR A 183 -12.11 1.11 14.62
N ASP A 184 -11.89 2.43 14.60
CA ASP A 184 -12.82 3.42 14.07
C ASP A 184 -12.12 4.73 13.66
N ILE A 185 -12.84 5.59 12.95
CA ILE A 185 -12.47 6.99 12.72
C ILE A 185 -12.52 7.72 14.06
N VAL A 186 -11.51 8.55 14.37
CA VAL A 186 -11.51 9.34 15.60
C VAL A 186 -12.03 10.75 15.34
N PRO A 187 -13.15 11.14 15.96
CA PRO A 187 -13.71 12.48 15.80
C PRO A 187 -12.70 13.57 16.13
N GLY A 188 -12.61 14.58 15.26
CA GLY A 188 -11.74 15.75 15.43
C GLY A 188 -10.24 15.49 15.21
N LYS A 189 -9.82 14.26 14.89
CA LYS A 189 -8.45 13.95 14.47
C LYS A 189 -8.36 13.82 12.96
N GLU A 190 -7.35 14.47 12.39
CA GLU A 190 -7.11 14.51 10.95
C GLU A 190 -5.63 14.30 10.66
N VAL A 191 -5.36 13.76 9.47
CA VAL A 191 -4.05 13.83 8.84
C VAL A 191 -4.06 15.07 7.96
N VAL A 192 -3.08 15.94 8.15
CA VAL A 192 -2.91 17.16 7.35
C VAL A 192 -1.71 16.97 6.44
N VAL A 193 -1.93 17.13 5.13
CA VAL A 193 -0.91 16.98 4.09
C VAL A 193 -0.57 18.35 3.52
N HIS A 194 0.70 18.73 3.59
CA HIS A 194 1.20 20.04 3.17
C HIS A 194 2.03 19.91 1.89
N ARG A 195 1.33 19.90 0.74
CA ARG A 195 1.88 19.83 -0.63
C ARG A 195 3.27 19.17 -0.72
N PRO A 196 3.36 17.84 -0.54
CA PRO A 196 4.63 17.13 -0.52
C PRO A 196 5.24 16.97 -1.91
N ASP A 197 6.54 16.67 -1.98
CA ASP A 197 7.17 16.25 -3.24
C ASP A 197 6.59 14.91 -3.70
N VAL A 198 6.37 14.01 -2.74
CA VAL A 198 5.78 12.68 -2.96
C VAL A 198 4.69 12.41 -1.92
N LEU A 199 3.53 11.97 -2.37
CA LEU A 199 2.48 11.39 -1.52
C LEU A 199 2.41 9.87 -1.75
N ILE A 200 2.57 9.09 -0.70
CA ILE A 200 2.30 7.65 -0.72
C ILE A 200 0.87 7.41 -0.20
N VAL A 201 0.03 6.77 -1.02
CA VAL A 201 -1.33 6.36 -0.66
C VAL A 201 -1.38 4.85 -0.54
N GLU A 202 -1.53 4.34 0.68
CA GLU A 202 -1.53 2.90 0.97
C GLU A 202 -2.93 2.41 1.29
N GLY A 203 -3.35 1.30 0.67
CA GLY A 203 -4.68 0.75 0.95
C GLY A 203 -5.07 -0.46 0.12
N LEU A 204 -6.16 -1.12 0.53
CA LEU A 204 -6.70 -2.28 -0.19
C LEU A 204 -7.31 -1.88 -1.54
N ASN A 205 -7.92 -0.70 -1.60
CA ASN A 205 -8.78 -0.25 -2.70
C ASN A 205 -8.11 0.77 -3.64
N VAL A 206 -6.83 1.08 -3.45
CA VAL A 206 -6.14 2.16 -4.19
C VAL A 206 -6.02 1.87 -5.69
N LEU A 207 -6.05 0.60 -6.09
CA LEU A 207 -6.10 0.15 -7.49
C LEU A 207 -7.47 -0.37 -7.92
N ALA A 208 -8.54 -0.11 -7.14
CA ALA A 208 -9.89 -0.45 -7.57
C ALA A 208 -10.26 0.32 -8.84
N PRO A 209 -10.99 -0.32 -9.80
CA PRO A 209 -11.41 0.35 -11.02
C PRO A 209 -12.40 1.48 -10.73
N ALA A 210 -12.63 2.31 -11.75
CA ALA A 210 -13.69 3.29 -11.73
C ALA A 210 -15.05 2.58 -11.55
N ARG A 211 -15.92 3.16 -10.72
CA ARG A 211 -17.33 2.76 -10.65
C ARG A 211 -18.17 3.76 -11.43
N PRO A 212 -19.23 3.33 -12.13
CA PRO A 212 -20.19 4.25 -12.74
C PRO A 212 -20.74 5.21 -11.69
N GLN A 213 -20.93 6.47 -12.07
CA GLN A 213 -21.67 7.44 -11.27
C GLN A 213 -23.17 7.09 -11.26
N GLN A 214 -23.92 7.69 -10.33
CA GLN A 214 -25.37 7.45 -10.20
C GLN A 214 -26.16 7.85 -11.45
N ASP A 215 -25.62 8.77 -12.25
CA ASP A 215 -26.17 9.24 -13.53
C ASP A 215 -25.71 8.39 -14.73
N GLY A 216 -25.00 7.28 -14.49
CA GLY A 216 -24.51 6.37 -15.53
C GLY A 216 -23.21 6.82 -16.20
N ARG A 217 -22.64 7.98 -15.86
CA ARG A 217 -21.36 8.42 -16.43
C ARG A 217 -20.19 7.62 -15.87
N ALA A 218 -19.15 7.46 -16.68
CA ALA A 218 -17.88 6.92 -16.20
C ALA A 218 -17.33 7.81 -15.06
N GLY A 219 -17.09 7.22 -13.89
CA GLY A 219 -16.35 7.88 -12.82
C GLY A 219 -14.85 7.80 -13.05
N LEU A 220 -14.09 8.57 -12.27
CA LEU A 220 -12.64 8.39 -12.16
C LEU A 220 -12.31 7.33 -11.10
N ALA A 221 -11.22 6.61 -11.28
CA ALA A 221 -10.59 5.78 -10.27
C ALA A 221 -9.54 6.59 -9.51
N VAL A 222 -9.26 6.19 -8.26
CA VAL A 222 -8.18 6.83 -7.46
C VAL A 222 -6.84 6.66 -8.17
N SER A 223 -6.64 5.50 -8.81
CA SER A 223 -5.47 5.19 -9.61
C SER A 223 -5.21 6.13 -10.79
N ASP A 224 -6.23 6.86 -11.26
CA ASP A 224 -6.06 7.79 -12.39
C ASP A 224 -5.24 9.02 -11.98
N PHE A 225 -5.05 9.24 -10.68
CA PHE A 225 -4.23 10.29 -10.11
C PHE A 225 -2.85 9.80 -9.64
N PHE A 226 -2.53 8.52 -9.83
CA PHE A 226 -1.24 7.95 -9.44
C PHE A 226 -0.23 8.03 -10.58
N ASP A 227 0.98 8.48 -10.26
CA ASP A 227 2.11 8.48 -11.20
C ASP A 227 2.84 7.12 -11.17
N PHE A 228 2.79 6.42 -10.04
CA PHE A 228 3.33 5.07 -9.89
C PHE A 228 2.46 4.23 -8.97
N SER A 229 2.44 2.92 -9.18
CA SER A 229 1.74 2.00 -8.30
C SER A 229 2.52 0.72 -8.04
N VAL A 230 2.55 0.32 -6.78
CA VAL A 230 3.17 -0.91 -6.28
C VAL A 230 2.06 -1.82 -5.76
N PHE A 231 2.07 -3.09 -6.16
CA PHE A 231 1.22 -4.13 -5.57
C PHE A 231 2.09 -5.14 -4.83
N VAL A 232 1.86 -5.31 -3.53
CA VAL A 232 2.52 -6.33 -2.71
C VAL A 232 1.70 -7.61 -2.78
N ASP A 233 2.27 -8.64 -3.39
CA ASP A 233 1.64 -9.92 -3.69
C ASP A 233 2.26 -11.07 -2.89
N ALA A 234 1.48 -12.10 -2.60
CA ALA A 234 1.92 -13.35 -2.01
C ALA A 234 0.87 -14.43 -2.25
N LYS A 235 1.20 -15.71 -2.04
CA LYS A 235 0.18 -16.77 -2.09
C LYS A 235 -0.84 -16.55 -0.98
N THR A 236 -2.13 -16.75 -1.28
CA THR A 236 -3.24 -16.56 -0.33
C THR A 236 -3.02 -17.30 0.99
N SER A 237 -2.49 -18.53 0.94
CA SER A 237 -2.19 -19.33 2.14
C SER A 237 -1.08 -18.74 3.02
N TYR A 238 -0.11 -18.03 2.44
CA TYR A 238 0.91 -17.33 3.21
C TYR A 238 0.30 -16.11 3.90
N ILE A 239 -0.56 -15.37 3.20
CA ILE A 239 -1.24 -14.20 3.75
C ILE A 239 -2.20 -14.60 4.89
N GLU A 240 -2.91 -15.72 4.75
CA GLU A 240 -3.74 -16.30 5.80
C GLU A 240 -2.90 -16.56 7.07
N GLN A 241 -1.77 -17.24 6.92
CA GLN A 241 -0.89 -17.54 8.06
C GLN A 241 -0.39 -16.26 8.72
N TRP A 242 0.10 -15.29 7.94
CA TRP A 242 0.56 -13.99 8.47
C TRP A 242 -0.55 -13.21 9.16
N TYR A 243 -1.79 -13.33 8.68
CA TYR A 243 -2.95 -12.72 9.33
C TYR A 243 -3.23 -13.37 10.70
N ILE A 244 -3.18 -14.70 10.78
CA ILE A 244 -3.36 -15.45 12.02
C ILE A 244 -2.24 -15.12 13.01
N ASP A 245 -0.98 -15.16 12.58
CA ASP A 245 0.18 -14.85 13.43
C ASP A 245 0.07 -13.43 14.00
N ARG A 246 -0.24 -12.46 13.14
CA ARG A 246 -0.46 -11.06 13.56
C ARG A 246 -1.63 -10.94 14.53
N PHE A 247 -2.72 -11.69 14.35
CA PHE A 247 -3.84 -11.70 15.28
C PHE A 247 -3.41 -12.20 16.66
N LEU A 248 -2.60 -13.25 16.73
CA LEU A 248 -2.07 -13.79 17.98
C LEU A 248 -1.13 -12.81 18.68
N SER A 249 -0.24 -12.14 17.95
CA SER A 249 0.64 -11.11 18.50
C SER A 249 -0.13 -9.88 19.00
N LEU A 250 -1.18 -9.45 18.27
CA LEU A 250 -2.06 -8.36 18.73
C LEU A 250 -2.86 -8.75 19.97
N ARG A 251 -3.29 -10.01 20.09
CA ARG A 251 -3.94 -10.53 21.29
C ARG A 251 -3.07 -10.40 22.53
N GLN A 252 -1.77 -10.70 22.42
CA GLN A 252 -0.82 -10.58 23.52
C GLN A 252 -0.45 -9.13 23.87
N SER A 253 -0.79 -8.16 23.01
CA SER A 253 -0.37 -6.76 23.15
C SER A 253 -1.56 -5.79 23.05
N ALA A 254 -1.86 -5.30 21.85
CA ALA A 254 -2.83 -4.25 21.58
C ALA A 254 -4.25 -4.58 22.07
N PHE A 255 -4.69 -5.85 21.97
CA PHE A 255 -6.05 -6.21 22.37
C PHE A 255 -6.28 -6.15 23.88
N ALA A 256 -5.21 -6.30 24.67
CA ALA A 256 -5.24 -6.20 26.13
C ALA A 256 -5.16 -4.74 26.64
N GLN A 257 -4.92 -3.76 25.76
CA GLN A 257 -4.82 -2.36 26.15
C GLN A 257 -6.20 -1.76 26.47
N PRO A 258 -6.31 -0.90 27.50
CA PRO A 258 -7.52 -0.13 27.76
C PRO A 258 -7.94 0.69 26.53
N GLY A 259 -9.22 0.66 26.18
CA GLY A 259 -9.75 1.35 25.00
C GLY A 259 -9.57 0.60 23.67
N SER A 260 -8.99 -0.60 23.68
CA SER A 260 -9.03 -1.52 22.55
C SER A 260 -10.48 -1.85 22.18
N TYR A 261 -10.77 -1.94 20.88
CA TYR A 261 -12.05 -2.42 20.36
C TYR A 261 -12.23 -3.94 20.46
N PHE A 262 -11.12 -4.68 20.64
CA PHE A 262 -11.11 -6.14 20.63
C PHE A 262 -10.79 -6.78 22.00
N PRO A 263 -11.27 -6.26 23.15
CA PRO A 263 -10.92 -6.81 24.46
C PRO A 263 -11.46 -8.24 24.62
N ARG A 264 -12.57 -8.56 23.93
CA ARG A 264 -13.16 -9.90 23.90
C ARG A 264 -12.23 -10.99 23.33
N TYR A 265 -11.23 -10.61 22.54
CA TYR A 265 -10.26 -11.57 21.99
C TYR A 265 -9.08 -11.80 22.93
N ALA A 266 -8.83 -10.88 23.87
CA ALA A 266 -7.69 -10.97 24.80
C ALA A 266 -7.78 -12.19 25.74
N SER A 267 -9.00 -12.67 26.03
CA SER A 267 -9.24 -13.82 26.90
C SER A 267 -9.30 -15.18 26.19
N LEU A 268 -9.19 -15.21 24.85
CA LEU A 268 -9.21 -16.45 24.09
C LEU A 268 -7.93 -17.26 24.34
N SER A 269 -8.05 -18.58 24.48
CA SER A 269 -6.90 -19.48 24.41
C SER A 269 -6.24 -19.45 23.03
N ASP A 270 -5.01 -19.97 22.91
CA ASP A 270 -4.27 -19.96 21.64
C ASP A 270 -5.03 -20.69 20.53
N ALA A 271 -5.63 -21.84 20.84
CA ALA A 271 -6.44 -22.60 19.89
C ALA A 271 -7.69 -21.81 19.45
N GLU A 272 -8.44 -21.24 20.40
CA GLU A 272 -9.64 -20.45 20.08
C GLU A 272 -9.30 -19.17 19.31
N ALA A 273 -8.17 -18.54 19.59
CA ALA A 273 -7.70 -17.36 18.89
C ALA A 273 -7.32 -17.68 17.44
N VAL A 274 -6.64 -18.81 17.20
CA VAL A 274 -6.35 -19.31 15.84
C VAL A 274 -7.64 -19.56 15.07
N ASP A 275 -8.59 -20.30 15.66
CA ASP A 275 -9.85 -20.64 15.00
C ASP A 275 -10.69 -19.38 14.73
N THR A 276 -10.70 -18.44 15.66
CA THR A 276 -11.36 -17.13 15.50
C THR A 276 -10.72 -16.33 14.36
N ALA A 277 -9.39 -16.22 14.34
CA ALA A 277 -8.66 -15.50 13.30
C ALA A 277 -8.91 -16.12 11.91
N ARG A 278 -8.79 -17.44 11.81
CA ARG A 278 -9.07 -18.18 10.57
C ARG A 278 -10.51 -17.97 10.11
N GLY A 279 -11.48 -18.05 11.02
CA GLY A 279 -12.89 -17.81 10.71
C GLY A 279 -13.18 -16.37 10.26
N ILE A 280 -12.44 -15.37 10.74
CA ILE A 280 -12.53 -13.99 10.24
C ILE A 280 -11.90 -13.88 8.85
N TRP A 281 -10.72 -14.47 8.65
CA TRP A 281 -10.03 -14.48 7.37
C TRP A 281 -10.92 -15.03 6.25
N GLN A 282 -11.45 -16.25 6.44
CA GLN A 282 -12.25 -16.97 5.46
C GLN A 282 -13.58 -16.27 5.13
N ARG A 283 -14.20 -15.60 6.11
CA ARG A 283 -15.50 -14.92 5.90
C ARG A 283 -15.37 -13.49 5.37
N ILE A 284 -14.26 -12.82 5.62
CA ILE A 284 -14.11 -11.38 5.36
C ILE A 284 -12.93 -11.10 4.44
N ASN A 285 -11.71 -11.41 4.89
CA ASN A 285 -10.49 -10.92 4.22
C ASN A 285 -10.19 -11.67 2.93
N GLU A 286 -10.37 -12.99 2.91
CA GLU A 286 -10.13 -13.81 1.73
C GLU A 286 -11.14 -13.52 0.60
N PRO A 287 -12.46 -13.44 0.83
CA PRO A 287 -13.39 -13.00 -0.19
C PRO A 287 -13.05 -11.59 -0.71
N ASN A 288 -12.66 -10.67 0.17
CA ASN A 288 -12.27 -9.33 -0.25
C ASN A 288 -11.02 -9.36 -1.15
N LEU A 289 -10.03 -10.18 -0.78
CA LEU A 289 -8.83 -10.37 -1.55
C LEU A 289 -9.17 -10.87 -2.95
N ASN A 290 -9.94 -11.95 -3.04
CA ASN A 290 -10.24 -12.62 -4.30
C ASN A 290 -11.14 -11.77 -5.21
N GLU A 291 -12.13 -11.09 -4.64
CA GLU A 291 -13.15 -10.36 -5.41
C GLU A 291 -12.71 -8.92 -5.74
N ASN A 292 -12.00 -8.24 -4.84
CA ASN A 292 -11.79 -6.79 -4.93
C ASN A 292 -10.32 -6.36 -5.02
N VAL A 293 -9.39 -7.11 -4.43
CA VAL A 293 -7.98 -6.69 -4.36
C VAL A 293 -7.13 -7.37 -5.43
N LEU A 294 -7.07 -8.70 -5.46
CA LEU A 294 -6.24 -9.48 -6.38
C LEU A 294 -6.52 -9.21 -7.86
N PRO A 295 -7.79 -9.00 -8.32
CA PRO A 295 -8.06 -8.63 -9.70
C PRO A 295 -7.41 -7.32 -10.13
N THR A 296 -7.05 -6.44 -9.18
CA THR A 296 -6.40 -5.16 -9.45
C THR A 296 -4.89 -5.27 -9.63
N ARG A 297 -4.27 -6.42 -9.30
CA ARG A 297 -2.81 -6.64 -9.39
C ARG A 297 -2.28 -6.29 -10.78
N GLY A 298 -3.02 -6.65 -11.83
CA GLY A 298 -2.64 -6.38 -13.21
C GLY A 298 -2.57 -4.88 -13.54
N ARG A 299 -3.18 -4.00 -12.75
CA ARG A 299 -3.16 -2.54 -12.96
C ARG A 299 -1.89 -1.88 -12.40
N ALA A 300 -1.13 -2.58 -11.56
CA ALA A 300 0.07 -2.02 -10.95
C ALA A 300 1.19 -1.77 -11.97
N ARG A 301 2.01 -0.75 -11.70
CA ARG A 301 3.25 -0.49 -12.43
C ARG A 301 4.35 -1.47 -11.99
N LEU A 302 4.39 -1.82 -10.71
CA LEU A 302 5.32 -2.79 -10.13
C LEU A 302 4.56 -3.78 -9.25
N VAL A 303 4.84 -5.08 -9.40
CA VAL A 303 4.38 -6.13 -8.48
C VAL A 303 5.58 -6.68 -7.71
N LEU A 304 5.52 -6.65 -6.38
CA LEU A 304 6.50 -7.26 -5.47
C LEU A 304 5.92 -8.58 -4.95
N THR A 305 6.47 -9.73 -5.36
CA THR A 305 5.99 -11.04 -4.92
C THR A 305 6.81 -11.54 -3.74
N LYS A 306 6.15 -11.75 -2.60
CA LYS A 306 6.72 -12.29 -1.36
C LYS A 306 6.59 -13.81 -1.31
N ASP A 307 7.56 -14.46 -0.69
CA ASP A 307 7.50 -15.87 -0.28
C ASP A 307 7.06 -16.00 1.19
N ALA A 308 6.88 -17.23 1.70
CA ALA A 308 6.33 -17.53 3.02
C ALA A 308 7.08 -16.87 4.20
N ASP A 309 8.38 -16.63 4.04
CA ASP A 309 9.27 -15.96 5.00
C ASP A 309 9.22 -14.42 4.90
N HIS A 310 8.24 -13.88 4.17
CA HIS A 310 8.09 -12.48 3.77
C HIS A 310 9.18 -11.91 2.87
N SER A 311 10.19 -12.70 2.47
CA SER A 311 11.21 -12.23 1.54
C SER A 311 10.60 -11.94 0.17
N ILE A 312 10.94 -10.82 -0.44
CA ILE A 312 10.55 -10.52 -1.81
C ILE A 312 11.51 -11.30 -2.74
N ARG A 313 10.92 -12.15 -3.59
CA ARG A 313 11.66 -13.04 -4.50
C ARG A 313 11.60 -12.59 -5.95
N ARG A 314 10.53 -11.90 -6.34
CA ARG A 314 10.27 -11.53 -7.73
C ARG A 314 9.62 -10.15 -7.86
N MET A 315 10.10 -9.41 -8.86
CA MET A 315 9.60 -8.11 -9.26
C MET A 315 9.08 -8.17 -10.69
N LEU A 316 7.85 -7.72 -10.92
CA LEU A 316 7.28 -7.55 -12.25
C LEU A 316 7.08 -6.06 -12.52
N LEU A 317 7.94 -5.46 -13.34
CA LEU A 317 7.88 -4.04 -13.70
C LEU A 317 7.23 -3.88 -15.07
N ARG A 318 6.16 -3.09 -15.15
CA ARG A 318 5.49 -2.79 -16.43
C ARG A 318 6.40 -1.95 -17.32
N LYS A 319 6.52 -2.35 -18.59
CA LYS A 319 7.27 -1.63 -19.63
C LYS A 319 6.66 -0.23 -19.84
N THR A 320 7.52 0.77 -20.04
CA THR A 320 7.16 2.10 -20.57
C THR A 320 6.79 2.00 -22.03
#